data_AF-A0A165C417-F1
#
_entry.id   AF-A0A165C417-F1
#
_cell.length_a   1.000
_cell.length_b   1.000
_cell.length_c   1.000
_cell.angle_alpha   90.00
_cell.angle_beta   90.00
_cell.angle_gamma   90.00
#
_symmetry.space_group_name_H-M   'P 1'
#
loop_
_entity.id
_entity.type
_entity.pdbx_description
1 polymer ?
#
loop_
_entity_poly.entity_id
_entity_poly.type
_entity_poly.pdbx_seq_one_letter_code
_entity_poly.pdbx_strand_id
1 'polypeptide(L)'
;MFININDDVLAEIFTYLSTTEAVRLSLTSKRIHPLAIRQVYHTVIIRHLKQVKAVCWMLLRENAHRLTYVREFSVHSAALSAVEQDHLSQIVEVLGHPFASRIRCLKLGMIERMVKREPRLIGIVSALPQLVRLELSHAGKDSLLMLQGLHT
;
A
#
# COMPACT_ATOMS: atom_id res chain seq x y z
N MET A 1 -26.49 8.66 -23.56
CA MET A 1 -26.42 10.03 -23.02
C MET A 1 -25.71 9.93 -21.66
N PHE A 2 -24.38 10.06 -21.64
CA PHE A 2 -23.61 9.96 -20.39
C PHE A 2 -23.45 11.36 -19.80
N ILE A 3 -23.87 11.46 -18.54
CA ILE A 3 -24.09 12.69 -17.78
C ILE A 3 -22.81 13.54 -17.76
N ASN A 4 -22.94 14.85 -17.99
CA ASN A 4 -21.86 15.83 -17.84
C ASN A 4 -21.54 16.08 -16.35
N ILE A 5 -21.15 15.01 -15.65
CA ILE A 5 -20.78 15.05 -14.24
C ILE A 5 -19.37 15.64 -14.14
N ASN A 6 -19.18 16.58 -13.21
CA ASN A 6 -17.88 17.12 -12.87
C ASN A 6 -16.95 15.99 -12.37
N ASP A 7 -15.67 16.05 -12.70
CA ASP A 7 -14.68 15.04 -12.33
C ASP A 7 -14.55 14.90 -10.80
N ASP A 8 -14.83 15.94 -10.01
CA ASP A 8 -14.88 15.87 -8.54
C ASP A 8 -15.99 14.95 -8.04
N VAL A 9 -17.18 15.05 -8.63
CA VAL A 9 -18.33 14.21 -8.27
C VAL A 9 -18.10 12.77 -8.74
N LEU A 10 -17.46 12.57 -9.90
CA LEU A 10 -17.04 11.23 -10.33
C LEU A 10 -16.00 10.62 -9.40
N ALA A 11 -15.02 11.42 -8.95
CA ALA A 11 -14.02 10.96 -7.99
C ALA A 11 -14.66 10.55 -6.66
N GLU A 12 -15.62 11.33 -6.17
CA GLU A 12 -16.39 10.99 -4.96
C GLU A 12 -17.19 9.70 -5.14
N ILE A 13 -17.91 9.53 -6.26
CA ILE A 13 -18.63 8.28 -6.57
C ILE A 13 -17.67 7.08 -6.58
N PHE A 14 -16.44 7.27 -7.09
CA PHE A 14 -15.48 6.18 -7.17
C PHE A 14 -14.95 5.76 -5.82
N THR A 15 -14.99 6.60 -4.78
CA THR A 15 -14.59 6.20 -3.43
C THR A 15 -15.45 5.05 -2.89
N TYR A 16 -16.69 4.92 -3.37
CA TYR A 16 -17.62 3.84 -2.99
C TYR A 16 -17.39 2.54 -3.79
N LEU A 17 -16.53 2.55 -4.81
CA LEU A 17 -16.25 1.37 -5.62
C LEU A 17 -15.17 0.49 -4.96
N SER A 18 -15.40 -0.82 -4.98
CA SER A 18 -14.35 -1.79 -4.70
C SER A 18 -13.26 -1.75 -5.77
N THR A 19 -12.06 -2.25 -5.46
CA THR A 19 -10.96 -2.36 -6.42
C THR A 19 -11.38 -3.09 -7.71
N THR A 20 -12.17 -4.17 -7.58
CA THR A 20 -12.66 -4.95 -8.73
C THR A 20 -13.60 -4.14 -9.62
N GLU A 21 -14.52 -3.38 -9.03
CA GLU A 21 -15.45 -2.53 -9.76
C GLU A 21 -14.71 -1.35 -10.41
N ALA A 22 -13.76 -0.74 -9.70
CA ALA A 22 -12.91 0.32 -10.23
C ALA A 22 -12.09 -0.16 -11.44
N VAL A 23 -11.53 -1.38 -11.40
CA VAL A 23 -10.84 -1.97 -12.56
C VAL A 23 -11.79 -2.11 -13.74
N ARG A 24 -12.98 -2.72 -13.54
CA ARG A 24 -13.96 -2.89 -14.62
C ARG A 24 -14.36 -1.54 -15.23
N LEU A 25 -14.62 -0.55 -14.37
CA LEU A 25 -15.00 0.79 -14.80
C LEU A 25 -13.86 1.49 -15.56
N SER A 26 -12.61 1.30 -15.14
CA SER A 26 -11.43 1.87 -15.82
C SER A 26 -11.26 1.38 -17.27
N LEU A 27 -11.89 0.25 -17.63
CA LEU A 27 -11.86 -0.32 -18.98
C LEU A 27 -13.01 0.21 -19.86
N THR A 28 -14.02 0.86 -19.28
CA THR A 28 -15.22 1.29 -20.03
C THR A 28 -15.00 2.57 -20.84
N SER A 29 -14.14 3.48 -20.39
CA SER A 29 -13.93 4.78 -21.05
C SER A 29 -12.57 5.39 -20.71
N LYS A 30 -11.94 6.00 -21.73
CA LYS A 30 -10.69 6.77 -21.57
C LYS A 30 -10.82 7.96 -20.62
N ARG A 31 -12.00 8.58 -20.54
CA ARG A 31 -12.26 9.71 -19.62
C ARG A 31 -12.27 9.26 -18.16
N ILE A 32 -12.81 8.07 -17.91
CA ILE A 32 -12.98 7.51 -16.56
C ILE A 32 -11.70 6.83 -16.08
N HIS A 33 -10.91 6.28 -17.00
CA HIS A 33 -9.67 5.57 -16.71
C HIS A 33 -8.77 6.25 -15.67
N PRO A 34 -8.36 7.53 -15.81
CA PRO A 34 -7.45 8.18 -14.86
C PRO A 34 -8.06 8.41 -13.47
N LEU A 35 -9.39 8.48 -13.36
CA LEU A 35 -10.07 8.62 -12.06
C LEU A 35 -10.22 7.24 -11.40
N ALA A 36 -10.65 6.24 -12.16
CA ALA A 36 -10.87 4.88 -11.66
C ALA A 36 -9.54 4.22 -11.24
N ILE A 37 -8.45 4.46 -11.96
CA ILE A 37 -7.15 3.88 -11.62
C ILE A 37 -6.61 4.38 -10.27
N ARG A 38 -6.96 5.60 -9.85
CA ARG A 38 -6.61 6.10 -8.50
C ARG A 38 -7.27 5.27 -7.42
N GLN A 39 -8.56 4.96 -7.61
CA GLN A 39 -9.30 4.09 -6.69
C GLN A 39 -8.76 2.66 -6.70
N VAL A 40 -8.33 2.13 -7.85
CA VAL A 40 -7.70 0.80 -7.94
C VAL A 40 -6.48 0.70 -7.03
N TYR A 41 -5.67 1.76 -6.96
CA TYR A 41 -4.46 1.80 -6.13
C TYR A 41 -4.70 2.32 -4.71
N HIS A 42 -5.89 2.79 -4.38
CA HIS A 42 -6.20 3.34 -3.06
C HIS A 42 -5.86 2.35 -1.93
N THR A 43 -6.26 1.10 -2.10
CA THR A 43 -6.05 0.01 -1.14
C THR A 43 -5.29 -1.12 -1.81
N VAL A 44 -4.07 -1.37 -1.34
CA VAL A 44 -3.20 -2.45 -1.81
C VAL A 44 -3.14 -3.55 -0.76
N ILE A 45 -3.57 -4.76 -1.12
CA ILE A 45 -3.59 -5.92 -0.24
C ILE A 45 -2.81 -7.08 -0.87
N ILE A 46 -1.73 -7.48 -0.19
CA ILE A 46 -0.89 -8.62 -0.56
C ILE A 46 -1.25 -9.78 0.38
N ARG A 47 -1.93 -10.80 -0.14
CA ARG A 47 -2.40 -11.97 0.64
C ARG A 47 -1.51 -13.19 0.49
N HIS A 48 -0.81 -13.31 -0.64
CA HIS A 48 0.00 -14.47 -0.98
C HIS A 48 1.40 -14.08 -1.44
N LEU A 49 2.39 -14.95 -1.18
CA LEU A 49 3.80 -14.71 -1.52
C LEU A 49 3.99 -14.37 -3.01
N LYS A 50 3.30 -15.09 -3.90
CA LYS A 50 3.34 -14.85 -5.36
C LYS A 50 2.94 -13.43 -5.78
N GLN A 51 2.21 -12.70 -4.94
CA GLN A 51 1.79 -11.34 -5.22
C GLN A 51 2.85 -10.31 -4.82
N VAL A 52 3.74 -10.62 -3.87
CA VAL A 52 4.71 -9.66 -3.32
C VAL A 52 5.54 -9.03 -4.44
N LYS A 53 6.21 -9.87 -5.24
CA LYS A 53 7.06 -9.41 -6.34
C LYS A 53 6.28 -8.61 -7.38
N ALA A 54 5.14 -9.14 -7.83
CA ALA A 54 4.33 -8.50 -8.87
C ALA A 54 3.76 -7.15 -8.42
N VAL A 55 3.26 -7.06 -7.19
CA VAL A 55 2.67 -5.83 -6.64
C VAL A 55 3.75 -4.80 -6.35
N CYS A 56 4.85 -5.17 -5.68
CA CYS A 56 5.93 -4.24 -5.39
C CYS A 56 6.56 -3.72 -6.68
N TRP A 57 6.84 -4.60 -7.65
CA TRP A 57 7.32 -4.20 -8.97
C TRP A 57 6.35 -3.26 -9.68
N MET A 58 5.05 -3.54 -9.65
CA MET A 58 4.03 -2.68 -10.26
C MET A 58 3.97 -1.28 -9.61
N LEU A 59 4.16 -1.19 -8.29
CA LEU A 59 4.16 0.08 -7.55
C LEU A 59 5.45 0.88 -7.76
N LEU A 60 6.58 0.21 -7.93
CA LEU A 60 7.91 0.81 -8.09
C LEU A 60 8.31 1.04 -9.56
N ARG A 61 7.53 0.55 -10.53
CA ARG A 61 7.79 0.75 -11.97
C ARG A 61 7.81 2.25 -12.34
N GLU A 62 8.47 2.58 -13.46
CA GLU A 62 8.75 3.93 -13.98
C GLU A 62 7.81 5.03 -13.44
N ASN A 63 8.47 5.97 -12.73
CA ASN A 63 7.94 7.12 -12.00
C ASN A 63 7.16 6.87 -10.72
N ALA A 64 6.88 5.62 -10.32
CA ALA A 64 6.25 5.24 -9.05
C ALA A 64 4.99 6.06 -8.66
N HIS A 65 4.37 6.77 -9.61
CA HIS A 65 3.27 7.70 -9.36
C HIS A 65 2.04 6.99 -8.81
N ARG A 66 1.90 5.70 -9.10
CA ARG A 66 0.83 4.85 -8.56
C ARG A 66 0.84 4.81 -7.04
N LEU A 67 2.04 4.85 -6.44
CA LEU A 67 2.22 4.84 -5.00
C LEU A 67 1.65 6.11 -4.34
N THR A 68 1.59 7.23 -5.08
CA THR A 68 0.97 8.49 -4.63
C THR A 68 -0.54 8.34 -4.37
N TYR A 69 -1.16 7.31 -4.92
CA TYR A 69 -2.58 7.01 -4.71
C TYR A 69 -2.82 6.01 -3.58
N VAL A 70 -1.78 5.32 -3.09
CA VAL A 70 -1.92 4.30 -2.04
C VAL A 70 -2.16 4.99 -0.70
N ARG A 71 -3.32 4.70 -0.10
CA ARG A 71 -3.71 5.15 1.25
C ARG A 71 -3.68 4.00 2.24
N GLU A 72 -3.94 2.80 1.78
CA GLU A 72 -3.92 1.60 2.60
C GLU A 72 -2.97 0.57 1.99
N PHE A 73 -1.98 0.14 2.76
CA PHE A 73 -1.03 -0.88 2.36
C PHE A 73 -1.04 -2.03 3.37
N SER A 74 -1.42 -3.21 2.92
CA SER A 74 -1.60 -4.39 3.79
C SER A 74 -0.86 -5.60 3.24
N VAL A 75 0.02 -6.18 4.04
CA VAL A 75 0.72 -7.43 3.74
C VAL A 75 0.35 -8.46 4.80
N HIS A 76 -0.36 -9.52 4.41
CA HIS A 76 -0.80 -10.57 5.33
C HIS A 76 0.34 -11.51 5.71
N SER A 77 0.26 -12.12 6.90
CA SER A 77 1.23 -13.11 7.38
C SER A 77 1.44 -14.29 6.41
N ALA A 78 0.38 -14.71 5.69
CA ALA A 78 0.46 -15.78 4.70
C ALA A 78 1.31 -15.41 3.47
N ALA A 79 1.45 -14.12 3.16
CA ALA A 79 2.37 -13.65 2.13
C ALA A 79 3.84 -13.68 2.59
N LEU A 80 4.07 -13.81 3.91
CA LEU A 80 5.36 -13.63 4.56
C LEU A 80 5.92 -14.91 5.19
N SER A 81 5.17 -16.01 5.17
CA SER A 81 5.56 -17.28 5.82
C SER A 81 6.88 -17.85 5.28
N ALA A 82 7.05 -17.81 3.95
CA ALA A 82 8.22 -18.29 3.22
C ALA A 82 8.93 -17.16 2.47
N VAL A 83 8.88 -15.94 2.99
CA VAL A 83 9.47 -14.77 2.31
C VAL A 83 11.00 -14.86 2.30
N GLU A 84 11.57 -14.71 1.11
CA GLU A 84 13.01 -14.54 0.91
C GLU A 84 13.43 -13.10 1.22
N GLN A 85 14.73 -12.85 1.38
CA GLN A 85 15.23 -11.51 1.68
C GLN A 85 14.85 -10.51 0.57
N ASP A 86 14.93 -10.90 -0.70
CA ASP A 86 14.63 -10.03 -1.84
C ASP A 86 13.18 -9.50 -1.82
N HIS A 87 12.23 -10.37 -1.46
CA HIS A 87 10.82 -10.00 -1.34
C HIS A 87 10.58 -9.03 -0.17
N LEU A 88 11.32 -9.20 0.93
CA LEU A 88 11.28 -8.30 2.07
C LEU A 88 11.84 -6.93 1.70
N SER A 89 13.00 -6.90 1.02
CA SER A 89 13.64 -5.69 0.53
C SER A 89 12.72 -4.88 -0.37
N GLN A 90 11.94 -5.54 -1.25
CA GLN A 90 10.96 -4.87 -2.10
C GLN A 90 9.82 -4.21 -1.30
N ILE A 91 9.33 -4.86 -0.24
CA ILE A 91 8.32 -4.24 0.64
C ILE A 91 8.91 -3.03 1.35
N VAL A 92 10.13 -3.15 1.88
CA VAL A 92 10.84 -2.06 2.54
C VAL A 92 11.08 -0.90 1.56
N GLU A 93 11.42 -1.19 0.32
CA GLU A 93 11.61 -0.21 -0.75
C GLU A 93 10.30 0.53 -1.09
N VAL A 94 9.18 -0.20 -1.19
CA VAL A 94 7.86 0.42 -1.37
C VAL A 94 7.55 1.37 -0.22
N LEU A 95 7.76 0.95 1.04
CA LEU A 95 7.45 1.78 2.20
C LEU A 95 8.40 2.98 2.36
N GLY A 96 9.67 2.81 1.98
CA GLY A 96 10.69 3.86 2.04
C GLY A 96 10.63 4.85 0.88
N HIS A 97 9.83 4.60 -0.14
CA HIS A 97 9.75 5.45 -1.31
C HIS A 97 9.08 6.81 -0.98
N PRO A 98 9.54 7.96 -1.51
CA PRO A 98 8.96 9.28 -1.21
C PRO A 98 7.45 9.38 -1.45
N PHE A 99 6.94 8.67 -2.46
CA PHE A 99 5.50 8.62 -2.77
C PHE A 99 4.65 7.77 -1.81
N ALA A 100 5.27 6.95 -0.95
CA ALA A 100 4.59 6.24 0.13
C ALA A 100 4.20 7.15 1.31
N SER A 101 4.64 8.41 1.30
CA SER A 101 4.29 9.43 2.32
C SER A 101 2.79 9.65 2.51
N ARG A 102 1.99 9.16 1.56
CA ARG A 102 0.53 9.27 1.50
C ARG A 102 -0.23 8.09 2.13
N ILE A 103 0.50 7.06 2.58
CA ILE A 103 -0.08 5.91 3.29
C ILE A 103 -0.61 6.37 4.65
N ARG A 104 -1.87 6.03 4.92
CA ARG A 104 -2.58 6.34 6.16
C ARG A 104 -2.86 5.10 6.99
N CYS A 105 -3.06 3.95 6.34
CA CYS A 105 -3.30 2.68 7.00
C CYS A 105 -2.21 1.70 6.56
N LEU A 106 -1.40 1.22 7.50
CA LEU A 106 -0.38 0.22 7.26
C LEU A 106 -0.70 -1.03 8.08
N LYS A 107 -0.77 -2.18 7.40
CA LYS A 107 -0.94 -3.49 8.04
C LYS A 107 0.20 -4.42 7.63
N LEU A 108 0.96 -4.90 8.61
CA LEU A 108 2.09 -5.79 8.37
C LEU A 108 1.94 -7.07 9.21
N GLY A 109 1.87 -8.20 8.52
CA GLY A 109 1.97 -9.52 9.12
C GLY A 109 3.40 -9.89 9.45
N MET A 110 3.61 -10.82 10.38
CA MET A 110 4.93 -11.37 10.72
C MET A 110 6.00 -10.30 11.02
N ILE A 111 5.60 -9.16 11.62
CA ILE A 111 6.44 -7.96 11.69
C ILE A 111 7.74 -8.20 12.46
N GLU A 112 7.72 -9.00 13.52
CA GLU A 112 8.92 -9.28 14.32
C GLU A 112 10.01 -9.94 13.48
N ARG A 113 9.63 -10.87 12.59
CA ARG A 113 10.56 -11.53 11.67
C ARG A 113 11.05 -10.57 10.59
N MET A 114 10.18 -9.68 10.11
CA MET A 114 10.56 -8.65 9.12
C MET A 114 11.61 -7.72 9.70
N VAL A 115 11.39 -7.19 10.90
CA VAL A 115 12.29 -6.26 11.58
C VAL A 115 13.65 -6.90 11.88
N LYS A 116 13.68 -8.17 12.31
CA LYS A 116 14.95 -8.90 12.52
C LYS A 116 15.79 -9.04 11.25
N ARG A 117 15.14 -9.11 10.08
CA ARG A 117 15.80 -9.27 8.78
C ARG A 117 16.10 -7.95 8.10
N GLU A 118 15.26 -6.94 8.28
CA GLU A 118 15.42 -5.58 7.76
C GLU A 118 15.13 -4.55 8.87
N PRO A 119 16.12 -4.27 9.74
CA PRO A 119 15.93 -3.36 10.88
C PRO A 119 15.55 -1.93 10.48
N ARG A 120 15.95 -1.51 9.27
CA ARG A 120 15.61 -0.20 8.68
C ARG A 120 14.10 0.02 8.54
N LEU A 121 13.31 -1.05 8.48
CA LEU A 121 11.85 -0.98 8.44
C LEU A 121 11.29 -0.15 9.61
N ILE A 122 11.92 -0.21 10.79
CA ILE A 122 11.49 0.58 11.96
C ILE A 122 11.53 2.07 11.63
N GLY A 123 12.67 2.57 11.15
CA GLY A 123 12.84 3.98 10.82
C GLY A 123 11.92 4.42 9.69
N ILE A 124 11.74 3.58 8.67
CA ILE A 124 10.86 3.86 7.52
C ILE A 124 9.39 3.99 7.97
N VAL A 125 8.88 3.03 8.74
CA VAL A 125 7.49 3.07 9.21
C VAL A 125 7.25 4.26 10.13
N SER A 126 8.22 4.55 11.01
CA SER A 126 8.16 5.70 11.93
C SER A 126 8.17 7.03 11.18
N ALA A 127 8.80 7.08 10.00
CA ALA A 127 8.92 8.27 9.17
C ALA A 127 7.73 8.49 8.22
N LEU A 128 6.69 7.66 8.24
CA LEU A 128 5.50 7.84 7.40
C LEU A 128 4.62 8.99 7.94
N PRO A 129 4.60 10.17 7.29
CA PRO A 129 4.08 11.39 7.88
C PRO A 129 2.56 11.45 7.96
N GLN A 130 1.84 10.61 7.19
CA GLN A 130 0.38 10.58 7.17
C GLN A 130 -0.20 9.31 7.80
N LEU A 131 0.63 8.51 8.48
CA LEU A 131 0.19 7.25 9.05
C LEU A 131 -0.76 7.51 10.23
N VAL A 132 -2.01 7.06 10.09
CA VAL A 132 -3.08 7.21 11.09
C VAL A 132 -3.35 5.88 11.79
N ARG A 133 -3.18 4.75 11.08
CA ARG A 133 -3.48 3.42 11.58
C ARG A 133 -2.33 2.47 11.27
N LEU A 134 -1.77 1.86 12.31
CA LEU A 134 -0.77 0.80 12.21
C LEU A 134 -1.33 -0.49 12.80
N GLU A 135 -1.37 -1.55 12.01
CA GLU A 135 -1.74 -2.90 12.44
C GLU A 135 -0.57 -3.86 12.28
N LEU A 136 -0.13 -4.43 13.39
CA LEU A 136 1.00 -5.35 13.43
C LEU A 136 0.51 -6.73 13.87
N SER A 137 0.76 -7.77 13.06
CA SER A 137 0.50 -9.15 13.47
C SER A 137 1.80 -9.88 13.77
N HIS A 138 1.78 -10.74 14.80
CA HIS A 138 2.97 -11.42 15.32
C HIS A 138 4.09 -10.42 15.71
N ALA A 139 3.70 -9.35 16.42
CA ALA A 139 4.66 -8.41 17.00
C ALA A 139 5.37 -9.03 18.20
N GLY A 140 6.59 -8.56 18.44
CA GLY A 140 7.46 -8.93 19.54
C GLY A 140 8.29 -7.73 19.98
N LYS A 141 9.38 -7.97 20.71
CA LYS A 141 10.15 -6.91 21.36
C LYS A 141 10.74 -5.92 20.35
N ASP A 142 11.26 -6.41 19.22
CA ASP A 142 11.96 -5.55 18.26
C ASP A 142 10.99 -4.69 17.44
N SER A 143 9.84 -5.27 17.06
CA SER A 143 8.80 -4.53 16.32
C SER A 143 8.07 -3.50 17.17
N LEU A 144 7.99 -3.66 18.49
CA LEU A 144 7.42 -2.63 19.38
C LEU A 144 8.26 -1.35 19.44
N LEU A 145 9.55 -1.39 19.08
CA LEU A 145 10.37 -0.18 18.95
C LEU A 145 9.82 0.78 17.88
N MET A 146 9.04 0.29 16.91
CA MET A 146 8.34 1.13 15.92
C MET A 146 7.39 2.11 16.59
N LEU A 147 6.76 1.73 17.70
CA LEU A 147 5.79 2.59 18.37
C LEU A 147 6.46 3.79 19.04
N GLN A 148 7.73 3.66 19.43
CA GLN A 148 8.49 4.76 20.06
C GLN A 148 8.83 5.87 19.06
N GLY A 149 8.92 5.53 17.77
CA GLY A 149 9.20 6.49 16.69
C GLY A 149 7.95 7.14 16.09
N LEU A 150 6.75 6.69 16.45
CA LEU A 150 5.50 7.28 15.97
C LEU A 150 5.20 8.54 16.78
N HIS A 151 5.52 9.70 16.20
CA HIS A 151 5.03 10.97 16.70
C HIS A 151 3.54 11.07 16.37
N THR A 152 2.70 11.03 17.41
CA THR A 152 1.27 11.35 17.35
C THR A 152 1.05 12.84 17.45
#